data_AF-A0A4U1G8K4-F1
#
_entry.id   AF-A0A4U1G8K4-F1
#
_cell.length_a   1.000
_cell.length_b   1.000
_cell.length_c   1.000
_cell.angle_alpha   90.00
_cell.angle_beta   90.00
_cell.angle_gamma   90.00
#
_symmetry.space_group_name_H-M   'P 1'
#
loop_
_entity.id
_entity.type
_entity.pdbx_description
1 polymer ?
#
loop_
_entity_poly.entity_id
_entity_poly.type
_entity_poly.pdbx_seq_one_letter_code
_entity_poly.pdbx_strand_id
1 'polypeptide(L)'
;MKYILLLITLVFIACVSSKLTQSANINADEKLSNGLYNYKVYKIDSINTYYLIYAKKGDSLYKIVSKKTLNKNCEKIQRNISYAFKLRSGLTDFHIGGVLVSSKQLPHVNCYTYDDSTKICLERDSINDLYHADNIQGLCYIKW
;
A
#
# COMPACT_ATOMS: atom_id res chain seq x y z
N MET A 1 59.23 -0.55 -13.99
CA MET A 1 57.84 -0.53 -13.46
C MET A 1 57.08 0.61 -14.11
N LYS A 2 56.34 0.35 -15.20
CA LYS A 2 55.38 1.31 -15.78
C LYS A 2 54.45 0.72 -16.85
N TYR A 3 54.69 -0.52 -17.26
CA TYR A 3 53.76 -1.31 -18.09
C TYR A 3 52.64 -2.02 -17.28
N ILE A 4 52.54 -1.73 -15.97
CA ILE A 4 51.50 -2.30 -15.09
C ILE A 4 50.12 -1.65 -15.31
N LEU A 5 50.05 -0.53 -16.04
CA LEU A 5 48.77 0.15 -16.35
C LEU A 5 48.08 -0.35 -17.63
N LEU A 6 48.67 -1.29 -18.37
CA LEU A 6 48.11 -1.81 -19.63
C LEU A 6 47.30 -3.12 -19.48
N LEU A 7 47.03 -3.56 -18.25
CA LEU A 7 46.41 -4.85 -17.95
C LEU A 7 44.99 -4.77 -17.37
N ILE A 8 44.35 -3.59 -17.38
CA ILE A 8 43.00 -3.38 -16.81
C ILE A 8 41.91 -3.29 -17.91
N THR A 9 42.26 -3.37 -19.19
CA THR A 9 41.31 -3.13 -20.31
C THR A 9 40.68 -4.38 -20.94
N LEU A 10 40.83 -5.59 -20.38
CA LEU A 10 40.41 -6.84 -21.07
C LEU A 10 39.50 -7.79 -20.29
N VAL A 11 38.71 -7.30 -19.33
CA VAL A 11 37.62 -8.11 -18.74
C VAL A 11 36.31 -7.34 -18.75
N PHE A 12 35.80 -7.07 -19.94
CA PHE A 12 34.36 -6.88 -20.19
C PHE A 12 33.90 -7.99 -21.14
N ILE A 13 34.01 -9.24 -20.67
CA ILE A 13 33.42 -10.39 -21.35
C ILE A 13 31.97 -10.52 -20.88
N ALA A 14 31.09 -10.02 -21.73
CA ALA A 14 29.78 -10.57 -22.06
C ALA A 14 28.76 -10.83 -20.94
N CYS A 15 27.94 -9.82 -20.63
CA CYS A 15 26.53 -10.10 -20.33
C CYS A 15 25.77 -10.26 -21.67
N VAL A 16 25.73 -11.48 -22.19
CA VAL A 16 24.69 -11.88 -23.15
C VAL A 16 23.39 -11.97 -22.37
N SER A 17 22.61 -10.89 -22.37
CA SER A 17 21.21 -10.99 -21.94
C SER A 17 20.43 -11.62 -23.10
N SER A 18 19.91 -12.81 -22.85
CA SER A 18 19.10 -13.57 -23.79
C SER A 18 17.88 -12.74 -24.20
N LYS A 19 17.69 -12.59 -25.52
CA LYS A 19 16.39 -12.16 -26.05
C LYS A 19 15.37 -13.25 -25.71
N LEU A 20 14.54 -13.00 -24.71
CA LEU A 20 13.30 -13.73 -24.50
C LEU A 20 12.26 -13.19 -25.48
N THR A 21 12.24 -13.78 -26.68
CA THR A 21 11.02 -13.85 -27.48
C THR A 21 10.32 -15.16 -27.15
N GLN A 22 9.30 -15.09 -26.30
CA GLN A 22 8.23 -16.07 -26.30
C GLN A 22 6.90 -15.30 -26.30
N SER A 23 6.38 -15.11 -27.51
CA SER A 23 4.96 -14.89 -27.72
C SER A 23 4.31 -16.27 -27.78
N ALA A 24 3.43 -16.58 -26.82
CA ALA A 24 2.22 -17.39 -27.00
C ALA A 24 1.43 -17.49 -25.69
N ASN A 25 0.24 -16.89 -25.70
CA ASN A 25 -0.92 -17.11 -24.83
C ASN A 25 -0.71 -17.02 -23.30
N ILE A 26 -0.59 -15.79 -22.80
CA ILE A 26 -1.00 -15.48 -21.43
C ILE A 26 -2.44 -15.02 -21.49
N ASN A 27 -3.32 -15.86 -20.93
CA ASN A 27 -4.75 -15.61 -20.76
C ASN A 27 -4.98 -14.19 -20.23
N ALA A 28 -5.94 -13.49 -20.84
CA ALA A 28 -6.34 -12.14 -20.44
C ALA A 28 -6.73 -12.03 -18.94
N ASP A 29 -6.96 -13.15 -18.27
CA ASP A 29 -7.20 -13.25 -16.83
C ASP A 29 -5.99 -12.89 -15.96
N GLU A 30 -4.75 -13.21 -16.35
CA GLU A 30 -3.58 -12.91 -15.51
C GLU A 30 -3.27 -11.40 -15.52
N LYS A 31 -3.47 -10.75 -16.67
CA LYS A 31 -3.29 -9.30 -16.83
C LYS A 31 -4.35 -8.49 -16.08
N LEU A 32 -5.56 -9.02 -15.92
CA LEU A 32 -6.61 -8.42 -15.09
C LEU A 32 -6.32 -8.60 -13.59
N SER A 33 -5.78 -9.75 -13.19
CA SER A 33 -5.42 -10.03 -11.79
C SER A 33 -4.23 -9.20 -11.28
N ASN A 34 -3.22 -8.95 -12.13
CA ASN A 34 -2.07 -8.09 -11.81
C ASN A 34 -2.46 -6.62 -11.59
N GLY A 35 -3.63 -6.19 -12.10
CA GLY A 35 -4.20 -4.87 -11.83
C GLY A 35 -4.94 -4.79 -10.49
N LEU A 36 -5.46 -5.91 -9.98
CA LEU A 36 -6.32 -5.97 -8.79
C LEU A 36 -5.50 -6.02 -7.48
N TYR A 37 -4.47 -6.88 -7.40
CA TYR A 37 -3.66 -7.08 -6.19
C TYR A 37 -2.46 -6.13 -6.12
N ASN A 38 -2.73 -4.84 -5.93
CA ASN A 38 -1.73 -3.80 -6.10
C ASN A 38 -1.28 -3.10 -4.79
N TYR A 39 -1.80 -3.51 -3.63
CA TYR A 39 -1.39 -2.96 -2.33
C TYR A 39 -0.51 -3.94 -1.57
N LYS A 40 0.82 -3.77 -1.66
CA LYS A 40 1.79 -4.56 -0.89
C LYS A 40 1.88 -4.02 0.53
N VAL A 41 1.50 -4.82 1.52
CA VAL A 41 1.61 -4.45 2.93
C VAL A 41 3.07 -4.49 3.36
N TYR A 42 3.60 -3.40 3.89
CA TYR A 42 5.00 -3.33 4.34
C TYR A 42 5.15 -3.14 5.85
N LYS A 43 4.15 -2.57 6.52
CA LYS A 43 4.12 -2.42 7.98
C LYS A 43 2.70 -2.67 8.51
N ILE A 44 2.60 -3.31 9.66
CA ILE A 44 1.37 -3.44 10.43
C ILE A 44 1.69 -2.96 11.84
N ASP A 45 0.89 -2.04 12.35
CA ASP A 45 1.01 -1.46 13.68
C ASP A 45 -0.36 -1.46 14.37
N SER A 46 -0.43 -0.99 15.61
CA SER A 46 -1.70 -0.80 16.29
C SER A 46 -1.66 0.31 17.33
N ILE A 47 -2.80 0.96 17.53
CA ILE A 47 -3.02 1.92 18.60
C ILE A 47 -4.40 1.64 19.20
N ASN A 48 -4.48 1.51 20.52
CA ASN A 48 -5.71 1.17 21.25
C ASN A 48 -6.49 0.02 20.57
N THR A 49 -7.72 0.29 20.14
CA THR A 49 -8.62 -0.66 19.51
C THR A 49 -8.55 -0.67 17.98
N TYR A 50 -7.48 -0.14 17.37
CA TYR A 50 -7.29 -0.05 15.92
C TYR A 50 -5.98 -0.67 15.45
N TYR A 51 -6.01 -1.28 14.27
CA TYR A 51 -4.84 -1.63 13.48
C TYR A 51 -4.53 -0.53 12.48
N LEU A 52 -3.23 -0.32 12.23
CA LEU A 52 -2.70 0.58 11.21
C LEU A 52 -1.94 -0.27 10.20
N ILE A 53 -2.53 -0.47 9.02
CA ILE A 53 -1.99 -1.29 7.94
C ILE A 53 -1.37 -0.37 6.91
N TYR A 54 -0.06 -0.43 6.77
CA TYR A 54 0.69 0.39 5.83
C TYR A 54 0.96 -0.41 4.56
N ALA A 55 0.54 0.14 3.42
CA ALA A 55 0.66 -0.51 2.12
C ALA A 55 1.23 0.42 1.05
N LYS A 56 1.88 -0.17 0.05
CA LYS A 56 2.43 0.53 -1.12
C LYS A 56 1.74 0.05 -2.39
N LYS A 57 1.38 0.99 -3.27
CA LYS A 57 0.87 0.73 -4.63
C LYS A 57 1.54 1.68 -5.61
N GLY A 58 2.32 1.14 -6.55
CA GLY A 58 3.24 1.97 -7.34
C GLY A 58 4.18 2.73 -6.40
N ASP A 59 4.29 4.04 -6.56
CA ASP A 59 5.09 4.90 -5.67
C ASP A 59 4.30 5.54 -4.53
N SER A 60 2.99 5.26 -4.44
CA SER A 60 2.12 5.81 -3.40
C SER A 60 2.10 4.95 -2.14
N LEU A 61 2.13 5.61 -0.99
CA LEU A 61 1.99 4.99 0.33
C LEU A 61 0.60 5.25 0.90
N TYR A 62 0.09 4.26 1.63
CA TYR A 62 -1.24 4.26 2.21
C TYR A 62 -1.17 3.81 3.66
N LYS A 63 -1.90 4.50 4.53
CA LYS A 63 -2.16 4.09 5.91
C LYS A 63 -3.63 3.76 6.04
N ILE A 64 -3.93 2.48 6.21
CA ILE A 64 -5.28 1.94 6.26
C ILE A 64 -5.61 1.66 7.73
N VAL A 65 -6.68 2.26 8.24
CA VAL A 65 -7.12 2.13 9.61
C VAL A 65 -8.27 1.13 9.67
N SER A 66 -8.15 0.12 10.54
CA SER A 66 -9.21 -0.88 10.75
C SER A 66 -9.41 -1.18 12.23
N LYS A 67 -10.67 -1.16 12.69
CA LYS A 67 -11.01 -1.45 14.08
C LYS A 67 -10.74 -2.92 14.40
N LYS A 68 -10.07 -3.17 15.52
CA LYS A 68 -9.76 -4.52 16.02
C LYS A 68 -11.08 -5.27 16.23
N THR A 69 -11.23 -6.37 15.50
CA THR A 69 -12.38 -7.26 15.57
C THR A 69 -11.86 -8.70 15.54
N LEU A 70 -12.55 -9.59 16.25
CA LEU A 70 -12.24 -11.02 16.24
C LEU A 70 -13.00 -11.67 15.08
N ASN A 71 -12.32 -11.88 13.97
CA ASN A 71 -12.84 -12.71 12.88
C ASN A 71 -11.89 -13.88 12.66
N LYS A 72 -12.37 -15.11 12.90
CA LYS A 72 -11.57 -16.34 12.79
C LYS A 72 -11.63 -16.97 11.38
N ASN A 73 -12.57 -16.55 10.54
CA ASN A 73 -12.89 -17.24 9.29
C ASN A 73 -12.50 -16.40 8.06
N CYS A 74 -11.23 -16.01 7.98
CA CYS A 74 -10.74 -15.25 6.83
C CYS A 74 -9.22 -15.31 6.65
N GLU A 75 -8.78 -14.75 5.53
CA GLU A 75 -7.35 -14.60 5.25
C GLU A 75 -6.78 -13.47 6.11
N LYS A 76 -5.90 -13.81 7.05
CA LYS A 76 -5.21 -12.81 7.86
C LYS A 76 -4.26 -12.00 6.99
N ILE A 77 -4.32 -10.68 7.10
CA ILE A 77 -3.41 -9.73 6.45
C ILE A 77 -2.00 -9.90 7.01
N GLN A 78 -1.04 -10.06 6.12
CA GLN A 78 0.37 -10.30 6.45
C GLN A 78 1.28 -9.27 5.77
N ARG A 79 2.43 -9.01 6.41
CA ARG A 79 3.49 -8.20 5.82
C ARG A 79 4.06 -8.89 4.57
N ASN A 80 4.52 -8.10 3.63
CA ASN A 80 5.08 -8.47 2.33
C ASN A 80 4.14 -9.19 1.36
N ILE A 81 2.85 -9.29 1.69
CA ILE A 81 1.80 -9.82 0.80
C ILE A 81 1.02 -8.67 0.17
N SER A 82 0.62 -8.86 -1.09
CA SER A 82 -0.21 -7.92 -1.84
C SER A 82 -1.68 -8.29 -1.77
N TYR A 83 -2.54 -7.29 -1.59
CA TYR A 83 -3.99 -7.47 -1.49
C TYR A 83 -4.72 -6.52 -2.45
N ALA A 84 -5.92 -6.91 -2.87
CA ALA A 84 -6.84 -6.04 -3.61
C ALA A 84 -7.73 -5.30 -2.62
N PHE A 85 -7.19 -4.30 -1.91
CA PHE A 85 -7.96 -3.51 -0.95
C PHE A 85 -8.92 -2.54 -1.66
N LYS A 86 -10.19 -2.52 -1.23
CA LYS A 86 -11.20 -1.55 -1.65
C LYS A 86 -11.10 -0.31 -0.77
N LEU A 87 -10.11 0.54 -1.04
CA LEU A 87 -9.84 1.72 -0.22
C LEU A 87 -10.92 2.79 -0.37
N ARG A 88 -11.32 3.37 0.76
CA ARG A 88 -12.07 4.63 0.87
C ARG A 88 -11.23 5.65 1.59
N SER A 89 -11.27 6.88 1.10
CA SER A 89 -10.59 8.01 1.73
C SER A 89 -11.31 8.38 3.02
N GLY A 90 -10.58 8.60 4.12
CA GLY A 90 -11.17 9.15 5.35
C GLY A 90 -11.57 10.62 5.19
N LEU A 91 -11.13 11.25 4.10
CA LEU A 91 -11.42 12.65 3.78
C LEU A 91 -12.71 12.83 2.99
N THR A 92 -13.21 11.80 2.30
CA THR A 92 -14.48 11.89 1.57
C THR A 92 -15.69 11.87 2.49
N ASP A 93 -15.54 11.53 3.76
CA ASP A 93 -16.65 11.44 4.71
C ASP A 93 -16.80 12.69 5.60
N PHE A 94 -15.98 13.72 5.41
CA PHE A 94 -16.07 14.99 6.14
C PHE A 94 -17.22 15.85 5.62
N HIS A 95 -18.29 15.93 6.41
CA HIS A 95 -19.42 16.83 6.17
C HIS A 95 -19.39 17.98 7.17
N ILE A 96 -19.41 19.23 6.69
CA ILE A 96 -19.65 20.42 7.53
C ILE A 96 -21.00 20.99 7.13
N GLY A 97 -21.97 20.96 8.05
CA GLY A 97 -23.33 21.44 7.77
C GLY A 97 -24.05 20.70 6.63
N GLY A 98 -23.69 19.43 6.37
CA GLY A 98 -24.27 18.63 5.29
C GLY A 98 -23.58 18.76 3.92
N VAL A 99 -22.56 19.62 3.79
CA VAL A 99 -21.75 19.76 2.57
C VAL A 99 -20.47 18.94 2.71
N LEU A 100 -20.17 18.13 1.69
CA LEU A 100 -18.93 17.36 1.59
C LEU A 100 -17.74 18.32 1.39
N VAL A 101 -16.87 18.41 2.38
CA VAL A 101 -15.71 19.32 2.34
C VAL A 101 -14.51 18.54 1.85
N SER A 102 -13.97 18.93 0.70
CA SER A 102 -12.73 18.31 0.19
C SER A 102 -11.56 18.70 1.08
N SER A 103 -10.80 17.70 1.50
CA SER A 103 -9.60 17.87 2.33
C SER A 103 -8.47 18.68 1.71
N LYS A 104 -8.46 18.86 0.38
CA LYS A 104 -7.57 19.82 -0.28
C LYS A 104 -7.75 21.24 0.27
N GLN A 105 -8.89 21.53 0.91
CA GLN A 105 -9.22 22.83 1.48
C GLN A 105 -8.97 22.93 3.01
N LEU A 106 -8.50 21.86 3.67
CA LEU A 106 -8.26 21.83 5.12
C LEU A 106 -6.76 21.59 5.43
N PRO A 107 -5.88 22.58 5.17
CA PRO A 107 -4.42 22.44 5.33
C PRO A 107 -3.96 22.16 6.78
N HIS A 108 -4.85 22.25 7.77
CA HIS A 108 -4.51 22.11 9.19
C HIS A 108 -4.93 20.76 9.82
N VAL A 109 -5.65 19.89 9.10
CA VAL A 109 -6.09 18.60 9.67
C VAL A 109 -4.95 17.59 9.57
N ASN A 110 -4.31 17.31 10.70
CA ASN A 110 -3.18 16.36 10.77
C ASN A 110 -3.56 15.03 11.37
N CYS A 111 -4.64 14.99 12.13
CA CYS A 111 -5.06 13.82 12.87
C CYS A 111 -6.58 13.75 12.95
N TYR A 112 -7.07 12.53 13.01
CA TYR A 112 -8.47 12.18 12.97
C TYR A 112 -8.80 11.54 14.32
N THR A 113 -9.91 11.94 14.90
CA THR A 113 -10.45 11.32 16.11
C THR A 113 -11.35 10.17 15.69
N TYR A 114 -11.02 8.96 16.13
CA TYR A 114 -11.77 7.75 15.80
C TYR A 114 -12.69 7.31 16.95
N ASP A 115 -12.26 7.54 18.19
CA ASP A 115 -13.05 7.42 19.42
C ASP A 115 -12.46 8.35 20.49
N ASP A 116 -13.08 8.39 21.66
CA ASP A 116 -12.71 9.27 22.78
C ASP A 116 -11.25 9.11 23.25
N SER A 117 -10.66 7.94 22.98
CA SER A 117 -9.29 7.58 23.40
C SER A 117 -8.29 7.55 22.24
N THR A 118 -8.75 7.59 20.99
CA THR A 118 -7.94 7.24 19.83
C THR A 118 -7.91 8.36 18.80
N LYS A 119 -6.72 8.94 18.67
CA LYS A 119 -6.38 9.92 17.65
C LYS A 119 -5.29 9.33 16.75
N ILE A 120 -5.50 9.35 15.45
CA ILE A 120 -4.55 8.81 14.46
C ILE A 120 -4.14 9.93 13.53
N CYS A 121 -2.82 10.11 13.36
CA CYS A 121 -2.26 11.18 12.55
C CYS A 121 -1.76 10.69 11.18
N LEU A 122 -1.74 11.63 10.23
CA LEU A 122 -1.10 11.52 8.93
C LEU A 122 0.42 11.48 9.08
N GLU A 123 1.08 10.81 8.13
CA GLU A 123 2.54 10.85 7.98
C GLU A 123 2.84 11.93 6.93
N ARG A 124 3.01 13.19 7.36
CA ARG A 124 3.02 14.38 6.46
C ARG A 124 4.04 14.34 5.31
N ASP A 125 5.08 13.54 5.46
CA ASP A 125 6.13 13.39 4.46
C ASP A 125 5.70 12.52 3.28
N SER A 126 4.74 11.61 3.48
CA SER A 126 4.54 10.50 2.57
C SER A 126 3.11 9.96 2.46
N ILE A 127 2.25 10.22 3.45
CA ILE A 127 0.87 9.76 3.52
C ILE A 127 -0.05 10.91 3.97
N ASN A 128 -0.78 11.47 3.01
CA ASN A 128 -1.63 12.65 3.20
C ASN A 128 -3.11 12.33 3.49
N ASP A 129 -3.46 11.06 3.69
CA ASP A 129 -4.82 10.62 3.99
C ASP A 129 -4.80 9.34 4.87
N LEU A 130 -5.85 9.16 5.68
CA LEU A 130 -6.12 7.92 6.40
C LEU A 130 -7.22 7.17 5.66
N TYR A 131 -6.92 5.96 5.23
CA TYR A 131 -7.84 5.16 4.44
C TYR A 131 -8.61 4.16 5.30
N HIS A 132 -9.80 3.83 4.86
CA HIS A 132 -10.55 2.65 5.28
C HIS A 132 -10.60 1.66 4.13
N ALA A 133 -10.95 0.41 4.40
CA ALA A 133 -11.13 -0.57 3.33
C ALA A 133 -12.39 -1.41 3.55
N ASP A 134 -13.28 -1.44 2.56
CA ASP A 134 -14.57 -2.12 2.66
C ASP A 134 -14.43 -3.65 2.85
N ASN A 135 -13.30 -4.20 2.41
CA ASN A 135 -12.99 -5.62 2.49
C ASN A 135 -11.92 -5.95 3.55
N ILE A 136 -11.82 -5.13 4.61
CA ILE A 136 -10.99 -5.40 5.78
C ILE A 136 -11.80 -5.29 7.07
N GLN A 137 -11.70 -6.31 7.93
CA GLN A 137 -12.22 -6.28 9.31
C GLN A 137 -11.11 -6.61 10.31
N GLY A 138 -10.56 -5.60 11.00
CA GLY A 138 -9.36 -5.79 11.81
C GLY A 138 -8.15 -6.13 10.93
N LEU A 139 -7.59 -7.33 11.09
CA LEU A 139 -6.54 -7.88 10.20
C LEU A 139 -7.10 -8.95 9.25
N CYS A 140 -8.40 -8.98 9.04
CA CYS A 140 -9.09 -9.96 8.22
C CYS A 140 -9.31 -9.41 6.82
N TYR A 141 -8.77 -10.07 5.79
CA TYR A 141 -9.04 -9.76 4.39
C TYR A 141 -10.20 -10.62 3.89
N ILE A 142 -11.21 -9.97 3.31
CA ILE A 142 -12.41 -10.61 2.76
C ILE A 142 -12.29 -10.64 1.25
N LYS A 143 -11.99 -11.82 0.70
CA LYS A 143 -12.01 -12.09 -0.75
C LYS A 143 -13.45 -12.03 -1.27
N TRP A 144 -13.61 -11.58 -2.51
CA TRP A 144 -14.87 -11.58 -3.25
C TRP A 144 -14.90 -12.71 -4.27
#